data_AF-A0A7C0UR94-F1
#
_entry.id   AF-A0A7C0UR94-F1
#
_cell.length_a   1.000
_cell.length_b   1.000
_cell.length_c   1.000
_cell.angle_alpha   90.00
_cell.angle_beta   90.00
_cell.angle_gamma   90.00
#
_symmetry.space_group_name_H-M   'P 1'
#
loop_
_entity.id
_entity.type
_entity.pdbx_description
1 polymer ?
#
loop_
_entity_poly.entity_id
_entity_poly.type
_entity_poly.pdbx_seq_one_letter_code
_entity_poly.pdbx_strand_id
1 'polypeptide(L)'
;MGVVRRLFLNFKTSFFLGWKIESNWTDPFLFTIYSLAKPLSSSFILIIMYLIITRGKIGLTFPHLLIGNALHLYTANVLFGMAWAVIDDREFYETLKYIYISPVNLFIYLTGRGFAKFITTSVSVGILIFVSFTFFKLSLNPIAGWFIILPLFF
;
A
#
# COMPACT_ATOMS: atom_id res chain seq x y z
N MET A 1 15.95 -15.11 -24.18
CA MET A 1 16.21 -13.90 -23.35
C MET A 1 15.32 -12.68 -23.65
N GLY A 2 14.51 -12.64 -24.74
CA GLY A 2 13.72 -11.44 -25.09
C GLY A 2 12.43 -11.21 -24.29
N VAL A 3 11.74 -12.27 -23.85
CA VAL A 3 10.41 -12.16 -23.22
C VAL A 3 10.48 -11.51 -21.84
N VAL A 4 11.31 -12.04 -20.93
CA VAL A 4 11.45 -11.50 -19.56
C VAL A 4 11.84 -10.02 -19.58
N ARG A 5 12.78 -9.64 -20.44
CA ARG A 5 13.18 -8.24 -20.61
C ARG A 5 12.01 -7.37 -21.06
N ARG A 6 11.19 -7.84 -22.00
CA ARG A 6 9.99 -7.13 -22.47
C ARG A 6 8.94 -6.99 -21.36
N LEU A 7 8.68 -8.04 -20.58
CA LEU A 7 7.76 -7.96 -19.44
C LEU A 7 8.24 -6.95 -18.40
N PHE A 8 9.54 -6.95 -18.09
CA PHE A 8 10.13 -5.97 -17.17
C PHE A 8 10.04 -4.54 -17.70
N LEU A 9 10.31 -4.32 -18.99
CA LEU A 9 10.17 -3.00 -19.60
C LEU A 9 8.73 -2.50 -19.56
N ASN A 10 7.77 -3.36 -19.91
CA ASN A 10 6.34 -3.05 -19.82
C ASN A 10 5.91 -2.71 -18.38
N PHE A 11 6.39 -3.48 -17.40
CA PHE A 11 6.13 -3.20 -15.99
C PHE A 11 6.71 -1.84 -15.59
N LYS A 12 7.97 -1.57 -15.93
CA LYS A 12 8.68 -0.33 -15.58
C LYS A 12 8.00 0.90 -16.20
N THR A 13 7.60 0.84 -17.46
CA THR A 13 6.93 1.96 -18.13
C THR A 13 5.55 2.22 -17.52
N SER A 14 4.78 1.16 -17.26
CA SER A 14 3.45 1.26 -16.63
C SER A 14 3.54 1.75 -15.19
N PHE A 15 4.55 1.30 -14.44
CA PHE A 15 4.86 1.81 -13.10
C PHE A 15 5.18 3.30 -13.11
N PHE A 16 6.04 3.74 -14.02
CA PHE A 16 6.41 5.15 -14.11
C PHE A 16 5.22 6.03 -14.50
N LEU A 17 4.35 5.54 -15.39
CA LEU A 17 3.09 6.19 -15.73
C LEU A 17 2.18 6.31 -14.49
N GLY A 18 1.95 5.19 -13.79
CA GLY A 18 1.14 5.16 -12.57
C GLY A 18 1.67 6.11 -11.50
N TRP A 19 3.00 6.14 -11.30
CA TRP A 19 3.63 7.05 -10.35
C TRP A 19 3.35 8.52 -10.68
N LYS A 20 3.43 8.91 -11.96
CA LYS A 20 3.16 10.29 -12.39
C LYS A 20 1.69 10.69 -12.26
N ILE A 21 0.78 9.77 -12.56
CA ILE A 21 -0.66 9.99 -12.39
C ILE A 21 -1.00 10.17 -10.91
N GLU A 22 -0.54 9.26 -10.05
CA GLU A 22 -0.81 9.30 -8.61
C GLU A 22 -0.15 10.52 -7.93
N SER A 23 1.05 10.93 -8.39
CA SER A 23 1.68 12.14 -7.89
C SER A 23 1.06 13.42 -8.44
N ASN A 24 0.18 13.33 -9.45
CA ASN A 24 -0.36 14.46 -10.19
C ASN A 24 0.74 15.43 -10.68
N TRP A 25 1.93 14.89 -11.01
CA TRP A 25 3.14 15.67 -11.31
C TRP A 25 3.53 16.74 -10.26
N THR A 26 3.13 16.55 -9.01
CA THR A 26 3.38 17.49 -7.91
C THR A 26 4.85 17.46 -7.47
N ASP A 27 5.27 18.51 -6.76
CA ASP A 27 6.51 18.51 -5.99
C ASP A 27 6.64 17.24 -5.12
N PRO A 28 7.79 16.53 -5.17
CA PRO A 28 7.97 15.25 -4.47
C PRO A 28 7.79 15.35 -2.95
N PHE A 29 8.18 16.47 -2.33
CA PHE A 29 8.07 16.64 -0.88
C PHE A 29 6.61 16.78 -0.46
N LEU A 30 5.85 17.61 -1.18
CA LEU A 30 4.43 17.83 -0.93
C LEU A 30 3.63 16.54 -1.16
N PHE A 31 3.90 15.82 -2.26
CA PHE A 31 3.32 14.52 -2.53
C PHE A 31 3.59 13.51 -1.40
N THR A 32 4.82 13.47 -0.88
CA THR A 32 5.21 12.56 0.20
C THR A 32 4.42 12.85 1.47
N ILE A 33 4.30 14.11 1.87
CA ILE A 33 3.53 14.48 3.06
C ILE A 33 2.07 14.07 2.92
N TYR A 34 1.41 14.42 1.81
CA TYR A 34 -0.02 14.12 1.62
C TYR A 34 -0.30 12.62 1.50
N SER A 35 0.56 11.89 0.77
CA SER A 35 0.39 10.45 0.58
C SER A 35 0.59 9.66 1.87
N LEU A 36 1.42 10.13 2.80
CA LEU A 36 1.65 9.49 4.10
C LEU A 36 0.67 9.98 5.18
N ALA A 37 0.30 11.26 5.18
CA ALA A 37 -0.54 11.85 6.22
C ALA A 37 -1.90 11.14 6.30
N LYS A 38 -2.60 10.95 5.17
CA LYS A 38 -3.92 10.34 5.15
C LYS A 38 -3.96 8.91 5.74
N PRO A 39 -3.16 7.94 5.25
CA PRO A 39 -3.19 6.57 5.79
C PRO A 39 -2.68 6.49 7.23
N LEU A 40 -1.67 7.29 7.60
CA LEU A 40 -1.16 7.33 8.97
C LEU A 40 -2.20 7.91 9.93
N SER A 41 -2.82 9.04 9.61
CA SER A 41 -3.88 9.63 10.42
C SER A 41 -5.05 8.65 10.62
N SER A 42 -5.50 8.00 9.53
CA SER A 42 -6.54 6.97 9.61
C SER A 42 -6.17 5.85 10.59
N SER A 43 -4.90 5.41 10.56
CA SER A 43 -4.42 4.36 11.45
C SER A 43 -4.29 4.83 12.90
N PHE A 44 -3.80 6.05 13.12
CA PHE A 44 -3.62 6.62 14.46
C PHE A 44 -4.94 6.86 15.18
N ILE A 45 -6.03 7.16 14.46
CA ILE A 45 -7.36 7.29 15.08
C ILE A 45 -7.72 6.01 15.85
N LEU A 46 -7.51 4.84 15.26
CA LEU A 46 -7.82 3.56 15.89
C LEU A 46 -6.95 3.32 17.14
N ILE A 47 -5.67 3.70 17.09
CA ILE A 47 -4.73 3.59 18.21
C ILE A 47 -5.15 4.49 19.36
N ILE A 48 -5.44 5.77 19.06
CA ILE A 48 -5.88 6.75 20.05
C ILE A 48 -7.19 6.31 20.69
N MET A 49 -8.16 5.85 19.88
CA MET A 49 -9.43 5.31 20.39
C MET A 49 -9.21 4.16 21.38
N TYR A 50 -8.34 3.21 21.04
CA TYR A 50 -8.03 2.10 21.95
C TYR A 50 -7.48 2.61 23.28
N LEU A 51 -6.49 3.52 23.25
CA LEU A 51 -5.87 4.07 24.46
C LEU A 51 -6.86 4.82 25.34
N ILE A 52 -7.80 5.56 24.75
CA ILE A 52 -8.85 6.25 25.50
C ILE A 52 -9.78 5.24 26.19
N ILE A 53 -10.24 4.22 25.45
CA ILE A 53 -11.18 3.19 25.97
C ILE A 53 -10.54 2.37 27.09
N THR A 54 -9.27 1.97 26.94
CA THR A 54 -8.56 1.18 27.96
C THR A 54 -7.96 2.02 29.09
N ARG A 55 -8.17 3.35 29.07
CA ARG A 55 -7.56 4.30 30.01
C ARG A 55 -6.03 4.15 30.09
N GLY A 56 -5.40 3.97 28.94
CA GLY A 56 -3.95 3.80 28.81
C GLY A 56 -3.40 2.43 29.21
N LYS A 57 -4.26 1.45 29.54
CA LYS A 57 -3.80 0.08 29.83
C LYS A 57 -3.44 -0.64 28.53
N ILE A 58 -2.14 -0.96 28.39
CA ILE A 58 -1.60 -1.73 27.27
C ILE A 58 -1.63 -3.22 27.66
N GLY A 59 -2.66 -3.92 27.20
CA GLY A 59 -2.81 -5.37 27.39
C GLY A 59 -2.20 -6.19 26.25
N LEU A 60 -2.25 -7.51 26.37
CA LEU A 60 -1.74 -8.47 25.38
C LEU A 60 -2.39 -8.35 23.99
N THR A 61 -3.60 -7.79 23.91
CA THR A 61 -4.34 -7.61 22.65
C THR A 61 -3.85 -6.41 21.84
N PHE A 62 -3.23 -5.41 22.49
CA PHE A 62 -2.84 -4.16 21.82
C PHE A 62 -1.81 -4.35 20.69
N PRO A 63 -0.76 -5.17 20.84
CA PRO A 63 0.15 -5.51 19.76
C PRO A 63 -0.53 -6.08 18.51
N HIS A 64 -1.51 -6.96 18.71
CA HIS A 64 -2.25 -7.62 17.63
C HIS A 64 -3.09 -6.62 16.84
N LEU A 65 -3.73 -5.68 17.54
CA LEU A 65 -4.50 -4.60 16.94
C LEU A 65 -3.63 -3.65 16.14
N LEU A 66 -2.46 -3.26 16.65
CA LEU A 66 -1.52 -2.38 15.94
C LEU A 66 -1.05 -2.96 14.61
N ILE A 67 -0.66 -4.23 14.62
CA ILE A 67 -0.13 -4.90 13.44
C ILE A 67 -1.24 -5.24 12.46
N GLY A 68 -2.39 -5.70 12.94
CA GLY A 68 -3.58 -5.91 12.11
C GLY A 68 -3.99 -4.62 11.41
N ASN A 69 -4.03 -3.50 12.13
CA ASN A 69 -4.31 -2.17 11.58
C ASN A 69 -3.27 -1.76 10.52
N ALA A 70 -1.98 -1.97 10.80
CA ALA A 70 -0.91 -1.68 9.86
C ALA A 70 -1.05 -2.50 8.57
N LEU A 71 -1.29 -3.81 8.67
CA LEU A 71 -1.47 -4.66 7.50
C LEU A 71 -2.75 -4.35 6.74
N HIS A 72 -3.81 -3.92 7.42
CA HIS A 72 -5.07 -3.53 6.78
C HIS A 72 -4.90 -2.35 5.81
N LEU A 73 -3.87 -1.51 5.98
CA LEU A 73 -3.54 -0.46 5.02
C LEU A 73 -3.26 -1.02 3.61
N TYR A 74 -2.70 -2.23 3.48
CA TYR A 74 -2.52 -2.86 2.18
C TYR A 74 -3.85 -3.16 1.50
N THR A 75 -4.82 -3.71 2.22
CA THR A 75 -6.17 -3.95 1.69
C THR A 75 -6.82 -2.63 1.30
N ALA A 76 -6.79 -1.62 2.19
CA ALA A 76 -7.47 -0.35 1.99
C ALA A 76 -6.89 0.45 0.81
N ASN A 77 -5.57 0.50 0.66
CA ASN A 77 -4.92 1.37 -0.32
C ASN A 77 -4.53 0.64 -1.61
N VAL A 78 -4.07 -0.61 -1.54
CA VAL A 78 -3.54 -1.33 -2.71
C VAL A 78 -4.65 -2.03 -3.49
N LEU A 79 -5.53 -2.80 -2.83
CA LEU A 79 -6.62 -3.49 -3.53
C LEU A 79 -7.60 -2.50 -4.15
N PHE A 80 -8.14 -1.56 -3.36
CA PHE A 80 -8.99 -0.51 -3.91
C PHE A 80 -8.23 0.37 -4.89
N GLY A 81 -6.95 0.63 -4.65
CA GLY A 81 -6.10 1.39 -5.54
C GLY A 81 -5.98 0.82 -6.95
N MET A 82 -5.84 -0.50 -7.05
CA MET A 82 -5.83 -1.23 -8.33
C MET A 82 -7.21 -1.28 -8.98
N ALA A 83 -8.29 -1.42 -8.20
CA ALA A 83 -9.65 -1.37 -8.75
C ALA A 83 -9.95 0.01 -9.37
N TRP A 84 -9.60 1.08 -8.65
CA TRP A 84 -9.71 2.45 -9.16
C TRP A 84 -8.85 2.67 -10.40
N ALA A 85 -7.70 2.00 -10.51
CA ALA A 85 -6.87 2.11 -11.71
C ALA A 85 -7.60 1.72 -13.00
N VAL A 86 -8.34 0.62 -12.94
CA VAL A 86 -9.12 0.14 -14.09
C VAL A 86 -10.27 1.11 -14.40
N ILE A 87 -10.90 1.67 -13.37
CA ILE A 87 -11.99 2.64 -13.54
C ILE A 87 -11.45 3.94 -14.16
N ASP A 88 -10.32 4.45 -13.67
CA ASP A 88 -9.65 5.64 -14.20
C ASP A 88 -9.32 5.47 -15.69
N ASP A 89 -8.71 4.34 -16.05
CA ASP A 89 -8.33 4.09 -17.44
C ASP A 89 -9.55 3.85 -18.35
N ARG A 90 -10.67 3.38 -17.80
CA ARG A 90 -11.92 3.12 -18.54
C ARG A 90 -12.79 4.35 -18.71
N GLU A 91 -13.05 5.10 -17.64
CA GLU A 91 -14.08 6.14 -17.59
C GLU A 91 -13.50 7.55 -17.66
N PHE A 92 -12.37 7.80 -16.98
CA PHE A 92 -11.79 9.14 -16.91
C PHE A 92 -10.84 9.43 -18.07
N TYR A 93 -9.93 8.49 -18.35
CA TYR A 93 -8.94 8.64 -19.43
C TYR A 93 -9.38 7.96 -20.74
N GLU A 94 -10.33 7.02 -20.67
CA GLU A 94 -10.81 6.21 -21.80
C GLU A 94 -9.69 5.53 -22.63
N THR A 95 -8.53 5.28 -21.99
CA THR A 95 -7.35 4.71 -22.65
C THR A 95 -7.33 3.19 -22.64
N LEU A 96 -8.18 2.55 -21.84
CA LEU A 96 -8.19 1.10 -21.65
C LEU A 96 -8.31 0.31 -22.96
N LYS A 97 -9.13 0.79 -23.90
CA LYS A 97 -9.29 0.18 -25.23
C LYS A 97 -7.99 0.19 -26.05
N TYR A 98 -7.23 1.28 -25.98
CA TYR A 98 -5.96 1.42 -26.70
C TYR A 98 -4.88 0.53 -26.07
N ILE A 99 -4.87 0.42 -24.74
CA ILE A 99 -3.96 -0.48 -24.03
C ILE A 99 -4.26 -1.95 -24.39
N TYR A 100 -5.54 -2.32 -24.51
CA TYR A 100 -5.95 -3.67 -24.86
C TYR A 100 -5.53 -4.11 -26.27
N ILE A 101 -5.64 -3.23 -27.28
CA ILE A 101 -5.20 -3.52 -28.65
C ILE A 101 -3.67 -3.42 -28.82
N SER A 102 -2.99 -2.79 -27.86
CA SER A 102 -1.53 -2.65 -27.89
C SER A 102 -0.86 -4.02 -27.66
N PRO A 103 0.39 -4.19 -28.09
CA PRO A 103 1.14 -5.43 -27.85
C PRO A 103 1.63 -5.55 -26.39
N VAL A 104 1.04 -4.82 -25.43
CA VAL A 104 1.37 -4.87 -24.01
C VAL A 104 0.47 -5.88 -23.31
N ASN A 105 1.02 -6.67 -22.39
CA ASN A 105 0.22 -7.55 -21.56
C ASN A 105 -0.54 -6.73 -20.51
N LEU A 106 -1.87 -6.81 -20.53
CA LEU A 106 -2.76 -6.06 -19.64
C LEU A 106 -2.47 -6.30 -18.15
N PHE A 107 -2.21 -7.55 -17.74
CA PHE A 107 -1.96 -7.86 -16.33
C PHE A 107 -0.67 -7.21 -15.82
N ILE A 108 0.38 -7.20 -16.64
CA ILE A 108 1.66 -6.55 -16.30
C ILE A 108 1.50 -5.04 -16.27
N TYR A 109 0.72 -4.48 -17.20
CA TYR A 109 0.37 -3.07 -17.20
C TYR A 109 -0.34 -2.67 -15.91
N LEU A 110 -1.42 -3.36 -15.54
CA LEU A 110 -2.20 -3.07 -14.34
C LEU A 110 -1.37 -3.26 -13.06
N THR A 111 -0.54 -4.31 -13.01
CA THR A 111 0.38 -4.54 -11.89
C THR A 111 1.35 -3.35 -11.74
N GLY A 112 1.93 -2.87 -12.85
CA GLY A 112 2.77 -1.67 -12.82
C GLY A 112 2.00 -0.43 -12.38
N ARG A 113 0.81 -0.20 -12.94
CA ARG A 113 -0.08 0.95 -12.63
C ARG A 113 -0.41 1.02 -11.14
N GLY A 114 -0.73 -0.13 -10.52
CA GLY A 114 -1.04 -0.23 -9.09
C GLY A 114 0.17 -0.21 -8.16
N PHE A 115 1.37 -0.47 -8.67
CA PHE A 115 2.58 -0.64 -7.85
C PHE A 115 3.00 0.64 -7.13
N ALA A 116 2.66 1.82 -7.68
CA ALA A 116 2.89 3.09 -7.01
C ALA A 116 2.22 3.16 -5.63
N LYS A 117 0.96 2.74 -5.53
CA LYS A 117 0.22 2.66 -4.27
C LYS A 117 0.79 1.62 -3.32
N PHE A 118 1.31 0.52 -3.85
CA PHE A 118 1.99 -0.50 -3.04
C PHE A 118 3.23 0.08 -2.34
N ILE A 119 4.04 0.88 -3.05
CA ILE A 119 5.23 1.53 -2.48
C ILE A 119 4.84 2.53 -1.40
N THR A 120 3.93 3.47 -1.68
CA THR A 120 3.52 4.49 -0.71
C THR A 120 2.87 3.87 0.53
N THR A 121 2.08 2.80 0.33
CA THR A 121 1.49 2.04 1.44
C THR A 121 2.55 1.32 2.25
N SER A 122 3.53 0.68 1.60
CA SER A 122 4.62 -0.01 2.31
C SER A 122 5.44 0.94 3.17
N VAL A 123 5.71 2.16 2.69
CA VAL A 123 6.35 3.21 3.49
C VAL A 123 5.47 3.59 4.68
N SER A 124 4.17 3.78 4.48
CA SER A 124 3.21 4.09 5.55
C SER A 124 3.17 3.00 6.62
N VAL A 125 3.11 1.73 6.22
CA VAL A 125 3.12 0.57 7.11
C VAL A 125 4.43 0.50 7.88
N GLY A 126 5.58 0.69 7.21
CA GLY A 126 6.89 0.73 7.84
C GLY A 126 6.99 1.81 8.91
N ILE A 127 6.51 3.02 8.62
CA ILE A 127 6.46 4.13 9.59
C ILE A 127 5.56 3.76 10.77
N LEU A 128 4.37 3.22 10.52
CA LEU A 128 3.42 2.88 11.59
C LEU A 128 3.98 1.79 12.51
N ILE A 129 4.61 0.76 11.95
CA ILE A 129 5.28 -0.29 12.70
C ILE A 129 6.45 0.28 13.51
N PHE A 130 7.27 1.15 12.90
CA PHE A 130 8.38 1.80 13.57
C PHE A 130 7.93 2.68 14.75
N VAL A 131 6.90 3.49 14.56
CA VAL A 131 6.27 4.28 15.64
C VAL A 131 5.72 3.35 16.73
N SER A 132 5.11 2.24 16.34
CA SER A 132 4.56 1.27 17.28
C SER A 132 5.65 0.66 18.19
N PHE A 133 6.81 0.32 17.63
CA PHE A 133 7.93 -0.20 18.41
C PHE A 133 8.55 0.84 19.33
N THR A 134 8.79 2.05 18.82
CA THR A 134 9.50 3.10 19.55
C THR A 134 8.68 3.67 20.70
N PHE A 135 7.39 3.95 20.49
CA PHE A 135 6.53 4.56 21.50
C PHE A 135 5.94 3.55 22.47
N PHE A 136 5.47 2.38 21.98
CA PHE A 136 4.76 1.41 22.82
C PHE A 136 5.62 0.25 23.30
N LYS A 137 6.92 0.23 22.97
CA LYS A 137 7.91 -0.78 23.42
C LYS A 137 7.40 -2.21 23.26
N LEU A 138 6.79 -2.50 22.10
CA LEU A 138 6.28 -3.83 21.80
C LEU A 138 7.39 -4.89 21.86
N SER A 139 7.21 -5.95 22.65
CA SER A 139 8.01 -7.15 22.52
C SER A 139 7.54 -7.94 21.30
N LEU A 140 8.39 -8.07 20.29
CA LEU A 140 8.20 -9.03 19.21
C LEU A 140 8.37 -10.43 19.78
N ASN A 141 7.31 -11.01 20.33
CA ASN A 141 7.30 -12.43 20.62
C ASN A 141 6.89 -13.18 19.33
N PRO A 142 7.82 -13.87 18.65
CA PRO A 142 7.54 -14.58 17.39
C PRO A 142 6.53 -15.74 17.56
N ILE A 143 6.22 -16.12 18.81
CA ILE A 143 5.30 -17.20 19.18
C ILE A 143 3.83 -16.80 19.00
N ALA A 144 3.51 -15.51 18.95
CA ALA A 144 2.17 -15.06 18.64
C ALA A 144 1.91 -15.17 17.13
N GLY A 145 1.87 -16.36 16.52
CA GLY A 145 1.16 -16.65 15.26
C GLY A 145 1.38 -15.78 14.00
N TRP A 146 2.38 -14.90 13.92
CA TRP A 146 2.49 -13.94 12.79
C TRP A 146 3.22 -14.51 11.57
N PHE A 147 3.84 -15.69 11.67
CA PHE A 147 4.29 -16.46 10.51
C PHE A 147 3.14 -17.02 9.66
N ILE A 148 1.88 -16.90 10.11
CA ILE A 148 0.69 -17.34 9.33
C ILE A 148 0.46 -16.46 8.07
N ILE A 149 1.17 -15.35 7.90
CA ILE A 149 1.07 -14.51 6.70
C ILE A 149 2.05 -14.98 5.58
N LEU A 150 3.11 -15.72 5.91
CA LEU A 150 4.09 -16.20 4.93
C LEU A 150 3.62 -17.33 3.99
N PRO A 151 2.65 -18.22 4.33
CA PRO A 151 2.21 -19.26 3.39
C PRO A 151 1.09 -18.82 2.43
N LEU A 152 0.69 -17.53 2.39
CA LEU A 152 -0.33 -17.05 1.44
C LEU A 152 0.25 -16.55 0.09
N PHE A 153 1.55 -16.72 -0.14
CA PHE A 153 2.22 -16.31 -1.40
C PHE A 153 3.07 -17.42 -2.06
N PHE A 154 2.78 -18.70 -1.78
CA PHE A 154 3.22 -19.84 -2.60
C PHE A 154 2.10 -20.84 -2.81
#